data_AF-A0A0J1CWI0-F1
#
_entry.id   AF-A0A0J1CWI0-F1
#
_cell.length_a   1.000
_cell.length_b   1.000
_cell.length_c   1.000
_cell.angle_alpha   90.00
_cell.angle_beta   90.00
_cell.angle_gamma   90.00
#
_symmetry.space_group_name_H-M   'P 1'
#
loop_
_entity.id
_entity.type
_entity.pdbx_description
1 polymer ?
#
loop_
_entity_poly.entity_id
_entity_poly.type
_entity_poly.pdbx_seq_one_letter_code
_entity_poly.pdbx_strand_id
1 'polypeptide(L)'
;MDNFPIRLKQERRRLRMNQTELANAGGVQKQAQFTYEKGLRYPDASYLAGIAEVGVDVLYLLTGRTSDPATLALNGDEERLLASYRELKLREKRGVLALVGAIIGTPPEGEVDVEDAAASE
;
A
#
# COMPACT_ATOMS: atom_id res chain seq x y z
N MET A 1 4.13 3.23 11.21
CA MET A 1 3.26 2.09 11.52
C MET A 1 3.43 1.06 10.43
N ASP A 2 3.65 -0.20 10.79
CA ASP A 2 3.84 -1.28 9.82
C ASP A 2 2.52 -1.64 9.12
N ASN A 3 2.40 -1.25 7.86
CA ASN A 3 1.18 -1.44 7.07
C ASN A 3 1.09 -2.83 6.39
N PHE A 4 2.13 -3.66 6.49
CA PHE A 4 2.18 -4.97 5.85
C PHE A 4 1.03 -5.90 6.25
N PRO A 5 0.68 -6.09 7.55
CA PRO A 5 -0.42 -7.00 7.94
C PRO A 5 -1.78 -6.55 7.39
N ILE A 6 -1.98 -5.24 7.28
CA ILE A 6 -3.19 -4.64 6.71
C ILE A 6 -3.27 -4.94 5.22
N ARG A 7 -2.18 -4.69 4.48
CA ARG A 7 -2.10 -4.95 3.03
C ARG A 7 -2.25 -6.43 2.70
N LEU A 8 -1.65 -7.32 3.51
CA LEU A 8 -1.80 -8.77 3.35
C LEU A 8 -3.26 -9.21 3.50
N LYS A 9 -3.96 -8.67 4.49
CA LYS A 9 -5.39 -8.96 4.69
C LYS A 9 -6.27 -8.38 3.58
N GLN A 10 -5.92 -7.21 3.05
CA GLN A 10 -6.61 -6.60 1.91
C GLN A 10 -6.46 -7.46 0.66
N GLU A 11 -5.23 -7.85 0.30
CA GLU A 11 -4.97 -8.70 -0.87
C GLU A 11 -5.69 -10.04 -0.77
N ARG A 12 -5.64 -10.69 0.40
CA ARG A 12 -6.39 -11.92 0.62
C ARG A 12 -7.89 -11.74 0.36
N ARG A 13 -8.46 -10.64 0.84
CA ARG A 13 -9.88 -10.33 0.67
C ARG A 13 -10.23 -9.97 -0.78
N ARG A 14 -9.34 -9.26 -1.48
CA ARG A 14 -9.49 -8.94 -2.91
C ARG A 14 -9.63 -10.21 -3.73
N LEU A 15 -8.80 -11.20 -3.43
CA LEU A 15 -8.84 -12.54 -4.05
C LEU A 15 -9.96 -13.44 -3.52
N ARG A 16 -10.80 -12.94 -2.58
CA ARG A 16 -11.89 -13.68 -1.93
C ARG A 16 -11.46 -14.97 -1.22
N MET A 17 -10.20 -15.05 -0.82
CA MET A 17 -9.65 -16.21 -0.14
C MET A 17 -9.88 -16.14 1.38
N ASN A 18 -10.09 -17.29 2.00
CA ASN A 18 -10.01 -17.44 3.45
C ASN A 18 -8.54 -17.62 3.91
N GLN A 19 -8.29 -17.55 5.22
CA GLN A 19 -6.92 -17.63 5.75
C GLN A 19 -6.26 -18.99 5.48
N THR A 20 -7.01 -20.08 5.44
CA THR A 20 -6.46 -21.41 5.15
C THR A 20 -6.02 -21.49 3.69
N GLU A 21 -6.81 -20.98 2.76
CA GLU A 21 -6.48 -21.00 1.32
C GLU A 21 -5.21 -20.21 1.03
N LEU A 22 -5.08 -18.99 1.58
CA LEU A 22 -3.87 -18.19 1.37
C LEU A 22 -2.64 -18.78 2.09
N ALA A 23 -2.84 -19.38 3.28
CA ALA A 23 -1.76 -20.10 3.97
C ALA A 23 -1.22 -21.24 3.12
N ASN A 24 -2.13 -22.04 2.53
CA ASN A 24 -1.76 -23.16 1.66
C ASN A 24 -0.98 -22.68 0.42
N ALA A 25 -1.41 -21.56 -0.20
CA ALA A 25 -0.68 -20.96 -1.32
C ALA A 25 0.75 -20.54 -0.94
N GLY A 26 0.92 -20.00 0.27
CA GLY A 26 2.22 -19.65 0.82
C GLY A 26 3.00 -20.83 1.43
N GLY A 27 2.51 -22.07 1.33
CA GLY A 27 3.19 -23.26 1.88
C GLY A 27 3.25 -23.31 3.41
N VAL A 28 2.36 -22.60 4.11
CA VAL A 28 2.33 -22.51 5.57
C VAL A 28 0.99 -22.95 6.16
N GLN A 29 0.95 -23.15 7.48
CA GLN A 29 -0.30 -23.45 8.18
C GLN A 29 -1.14 -22.19 8.40
N LYS A 30 -2.47 -22.36 8.53
CA LYS A 30 -3.43 -21.28 8.86
C LYS A 30 -2.99 -20.43 10.06
N GLN A 31 -2.38 -21.05 11.07
CA GLN A 31 -1.89 -20.32 12.26
C GLN A 31 -0.81 -19.30 11.89
N ALA A 32 0.12 -19.64 10.98
CA ALA A 32 1.14 -18.71 10.51
C ALA A 32 0.51 -17.52 9.77
N GLN A 33 -0.46 -17.78 8.89
CA GLN A 33 -1.24 -16.73 8.22
C GLN A 33 -1.91 -15.78 9.21
N PHE A 34 -2.53 -16.33 10.26
CA PHE A 34 -3.14 -15.54 11.32
C PHE A 34 -2.12 -14.64 12.03
N THR A 35 -0.95 -15.18 12.36
CA THR A 35 0.16 -14.43 12.98
C THR A 35 0.65 -13.30 12.07
N TYR A 36 0.77 -13.53 10.76
CA TYR A 36 1.16 -12.52 9.78
C TYR A 36 0.12 -11.39 9.68
N GLU A 37 -1.16 -11.73 9.57
CA GLU A 37 -2.26 -10.75 9.52
C GLU A 37 -2.48 -9.98 10.83
N LYS A 38 -1.95 -10.48 11.94
CA LYS A 38 -1.91 -9.79 13.23
C LYS A 38 -0.66 -8.93 13.41
N GLY A 39 0.31 -8.98 12.50
CA GLY A 39 1.57 -8.25 12.61
C GLY A 39 2.50 -8.78 13.71
N LEU A 40 2.29 -10.01 14.16
CA LEU A 40 3.11 -10.63 15.21
C LEU A 40 4.40 -11.23 14.66
N ARG A 41 4.44 -11.50 13.35
CA ARG A 41 5.59 -12.05 12.64
C ARG A 41 5.51 -11.67 11.16
N TYR A 42 6.66 -11.61 10.50
CA TYR A 42 6.76 -11.47 9.05
C TYR A 42 6.97 -12.81 8.35
N PRO A 43 6.37 -13.02 7.17
CA PRO A 43 6.65 -14.19 6.34
C PRO A 43 8.04 -14.10 5.71
N ASP A 44 8.55 -15.22 5.23
CA ASP A 44 9.78 -15.28 4.45
C ASP A 44 9.53 -15.08 2.94
N ALA A 45 10.62 -15.03 2.17
CA ALA A 45 10.56 -14.86 0.72
C ALA A 45 9.88 -16.04 0.00
N SER A 46 9.98 -17.26 0.54
CA SER A 46 9.34 -18.45 -0.05
C SER A 46 7.82 -18.37 0.04
N TYR A 47 7.29 -17.94 1.19
CA TYR A 47 5.87 -17.64 1.34
C TYR A 47 5.41 -16.56 0.37
N LEU A 48 6.18 -15.45 0.24
CA LEU A 48 5.84 -14.36 -0.67
C LEU A 48 5.81 -14.81 -2.13
N ALA A 49 6.76 -15.65 -2.55
CA ALA A 49 6.76 -16.26 -3.87
C ALA A 49 5.53 -17.16 -4.08
N GLY A 50 5.17 -17.99 -3.11
CA GLY A 50 4.01 -18.89 -3.21
C GLY A 50 2.67 -18.15 -3.34
N ILE A 51 2.48 -17.07 -2.58
CA ILE A 51 1.24 -16.27 -2.70
C ILE A 51 1.20 -15.41 -3.97
N ALA A 52 2.34 -15.07 -4.55
CA ALA A 52 2.40 -14.33 -5.82
C ALA A 52 1.77 -15.15 -6.96
N GLU A 53 1.98 -16.47 -6.96
CA GLU A 53 1.41 -17.39 -7.96
C GLU A 53 -0.12 -17.44 -7.95
N VAL A 54 -0.75 -17.13 -6.81
CA VAL A 54 -2.22 -17.02 -6.72
C VAL A 54 -2.74 -15.59 -6.95
N GLY A 55 -1.87 -14.69 -7.43
CA GLY A 55 -2.22 -13.35 -7.86
C GLY A 55 -2.16 -12.27 -6.78
N VAL A 56 -1.46 -12.52 -5.67
CA VAL A 56 -1.19 -11.46 -4.67
C VAL A 56 -0.14 -10.49 -5.21
N ASP A 57 -0.42 -9.20 -5.12
CA ASP A 57 0.53 -8.14 -5.48
C ASP A 57 1.58 -7.96 -4.36
N VAL A 58 2.70 -8.67 -4.48
CA VAL A 58 3.80 -8.62 -3.51
C VAL A 58 4.44 -7.23 -3.43
N LEU A 59 4.48 -6.48 -4.54
CA LEU A 59 4.99 -5.11 -4.54
C LEU A 59 4.12 -4.22 -3.64
N TYR A 60 2.79 -4.36 -3.76
CA TYR A 60 1.85 -3.69 -2.88
C TYR A 60 2.05 -4.10 -1.42
N LEU A 61 2.18 -5.40 -1.13
CA LEU A 61 2.42 -5.88 0.24
C LEU A 61 3.62 -5.22 0.90
N LEU A 62 4.74 -5.11 0.18
CA LEU A 62 6.01 -4.61 0.71
C LEU A 62 6.08 -3.09 0.74
N THR A 63 5.60 -2.43 -0.32
CA THR A 63 5.87 -0.99 -0.53
C THR A 63 4.62 -0.12 -0.44
N GLY A 64 3.44 -0.70 -0.62
CA GLY A 64 2.16 0.03 -0.73
C GLY A 64 1.97 0.67 -2.10
N ARG A 65 2.93 0.53 -3.00
CA ARG A 65 2.78 0.87 -4.42
C ARG A 65 2.22 -0.35 -5.12
N THR A 66 1.14 -0.18 -5.86
CA THR A 66 0.58 -1.29 -6.62
C THR A 66 1.36 -1.50 -7.91
N SER A 67 1.46 -2.75 -8.34
CA SER A 67 1.90 -3.11 -9.69
C SER A 67 0.77 -2.92 -10.70
N ASP A 68 -0.48 -3.11 -10.27
CA ASP A 68 -1.71 -2.84 -11.02
C ASP A 68 -2.62 -1.89 -10.22
N PRO A 69 -3.12 -0.79 -10.80
CA PRO A 69 -4.16 0.04 -10.17
C PRO A 69 -5.36 -0.73 -9.61
N ALA A 70 -5.75 -1.85 -10.22
CA ALA A 70 -6.87 -2.70 -9.80
C ALA A 70 -6.61 -3.47 -8.49
N THR A 71 -5.37 -3.50 -8.00
CA THR A 71 -5.00 -4.09 -6.71
C THR A 71 -5.63 -3.34 -5.53
N LEU A 72 -5.87 -2.03 -5.66
CA LEU A 72 -6.63 -1.29 -4.65
C LEU A 72 -8.12 -1.55 -4.87
N ALA A 73 -8.77 -2.19 -3.90
CA ALA A 73 -10.23 -2.23 -3.83
C ALA A 73 -10.74 -0.83 -3.45
N LEU A 74 -10.70 0.07 -4.42
CA LEU A 74 -11.17 1.44 -4.30
C LEU A 74 -12.70 1.43 -4.27
N ASN A 75 -13.29 2.28 -3.43
CA ASN A 75 -14.71 2.56 -3.54
C ASN A 75 -14.98 3.45 -4.78
N GLY A 76 -16.25 3.57 -5.19
CA GLY A 76 -16.59 4.28 -6.43
C GLY A 76 -16.18 5.76 -6.45
N ASP A 77 -16.05 6.42 -5.30
CA ASP A 77 -15.56 7.79 -5.23
C ASP A 77 -14.05 7.85 -5.41
N GLU A 78 -13.32 6.92 -4.80
CA GLU A 78 -11.87 6.78 -4.95
C GLU A 78 -11.47 6.42 -6.38
N GLU A 79 -12.21 5.51 -7.04
CA GLU A 79 -11.98 5.17 -8.45
C GLU A 79 -12.17 6.39 -9.36
N ARG A 80 -13.27 7.13 -9.18
CA ARG A 80 -13.57 8.35 -9.95
C ARG A 80 -12.53 9.44 -9.72
N LEU A 81 -12.11 9.64 -8.47
CA LEU A 81 -11.08 10.61 -8.12
C LEU A 81 -9.75 10.24 -8.79
N LEU A 82 -9.33 8.97 -8.71
CA LEU A 82 -8.08 8.50 -9.29
C LEU A 82 -8.08 8.59 -10.82
N ALA A 83 -9.18 8.19 -11.47
CA ALA A 83 -9.34 8.28 -12.92
C ALA A 83 -9.23 9.74 -13.39
N SER A 84 -10.00 10.63 -12.76
CA SER A 84 -9.98 12.06 -13.07
C SER A 84 -8.59 12.66 -12.81
N TYR A 85 -7.96 12.31 -11.69
CA TYR A 85 -6.63 12.79 -11.33
C TYR A 85 -5.56 12.37 -12.35
N ARG A 86 -5.64 11.16 -12.92
CA ARG A 86 -4.66 10.66 -13.90
C ARG A 86 -4.65 11.45 -15.20
N GLU A 87 -5.82 11.93 -15.64
CA GLU A 87 -5.99 12.73 -16.85
C GLU A 87 -5.49 14.17 -16.71
N LEU A 88 -5.31 14.67 -15.48
CA LEU A 88 -4.88 16.02 -15.21
C LEU A 88 -3.43 16.31 -15.66
N LYS A 89 -3.20 17.56 -16.07
CA LYS A 89 -1.86 18.13 -16.30
C LYS A 89 -1.13 18.29 -14.97
N LEU A 90 0.20 18.36 -15.03
CA LEU A 90 1.05 18.45 -13.83
C LEU A 90 0.67 19.61 -12.89
N ARG A 91 0.29 20.77 -13.43
CA ARG A 91 -0.16 21.92 -12.63
C ARG A 91 -1.45 21.62 -11.86
N GLU A 92 -2.41 20.97 -12.51
CA GLU A 92 -3.71 20.64 -11.93
C GLU A 92 -3.55 19.53 -10.88
N LYS A 93 -2.70 18.52 -11.14
CA LYS A 93 -2.31 17.50 -10.17
C LYS A 93 -1.75 18.12 -8.88
N ARG A 94 -0.84 19.10 -9.00
CA ARG A 94 -0.30 19.84 -7.86
C ARG A 94 -1.39 20.60 -7.10
N GLY A 95 -2.32 21.24 -7.82
CA GLY A 95 -3.44 21.96 -7.22
C GLY A 95 -4.36 21.04 -6.40
N VAL A 96 -4.71 19.88 -6.94
CA VAL A 96 -5.53 18.87 -6.23
C VAL A 96 -4.81 18.37 -4.98
N LEU A 97 -3.51 18.05 -5.08
CA LEU A 97 -2.74 17.60 -3.91
C LEU A 97 -2.60 18.69 -2.84
N ALA A 98 -2.37 19.95 -3.25
CA ALA A 98 -2.29 21.08 -2.31
C ALA A 98 -3.63 21.33 -1.60
N LEU A 99 -4.76 21.22 -2.32
CA LEU A 99 -6.09 21.33 -1.73
C LEU A 99 -6.33 20.24 -0.69
N VAL A 100 -6.06 18.98 -1.05
CA VAL A 100 -6.22 17.85 -0.13
C VAL A 100 -5.30 18.03 1.08
N GLY A 101 -4.05 18.40 0.86
CA GLY A 101 -3.06 18.73 1.91
C GLY A 101 -3.54 19.82 2.86
N ALA A 102 -4.06 20.93 2.33
CA ALA A 102 -4.62 22.03 3.12
C ALA A 102 -5.83 21.58 3.98
N ILE A 103 -6.69 20.71 3.44
CA ILE A 103 -7.87 20.19 4.16
C ILE A 103 -7.45 19.24 5.30
N ILE A 104 -6.42 18.42 5.11
CA ILE A 104 -5.96 17.44 6.11
C ILE A 104 -4.85 17.96 7.03
N GLY A 105 -4.37 19.19 6.81
CA GLY A 105 -3.26 19.79 7.57
C GLY A 105 -1.88 19.22 7.24
N THR A 106 -1.69 18.60 6.06
CA THR A 106 -0.39 18.14 5.60
C THR A 106 0.24 19.21 4.71
N PRO A 107 1.42 19.76 5.05
CA PRO A 107 2.07 20.76 4.22
C PRO A 107 2.42 20.15 2.85
N PRO A 108 2.29 20.91 1.75
CA PRO A 108 2.71 20.43 0.44
C PRO A 108 4.21 20.12 0.48
N GLU A 109 4.58 18.88 0.15
CA GLU A 109 5.99 18.51 -0.03
C GLU A 109 6.63 19.45 -1.05
N GLY A 110 7.48 20.36 -0.58
CA GLY A 110 8.02 21.47 -1.36
C GLY A 110 8.87 22.49 -0.60
N GLU A 111 8.74 22.59 0.72
CA GLU A 111 9.66 23.34 1.59
C GLU A 111 10.33 22.35 2.56
N VAL A 112 11.38 21.69 2.08
CA VAL A 112 12.48 21.33 2.97
C VAL A 112 13.22 22.63 3.21
N ASP A 113 13.08 23.16 4.41
CA ASP A 113 13.86 24.29 4.91
C ASP A 113 15.35 24.01 4.65
N VAL A 114 15.89 24.71 3.67
CA VAL A 114 17.34 24.93 3.57
C VAL A 114 17.63 26.13 4.46
N GLU A 115 17.55 25.92 5.77
CA GLU A 115 18.03 26.90 6.74
C GLU A 115 18.97 26.21 7.75
N ASP A 116 20.26 26.49 7.52
CA ASP A 116 21.39 26.43 8.42
C ASP A 116 21.85 25.08 9.02
N ALA A 117 22.49 24.30 8.14
CA ALA A 117 23.67 23.50 8.49
C ALA A 117 24.98 24.34 8.48
N ALA A 118 24.93 25.62 8.90
CA ALA A 118 26.07 26.53 8.92
C ALA A 118 26.41 27.01 10.34
N ALA A 119 26.80 26.09 11.22
CA ALA A 119 27.55 26.44 12.44
C ALA A 119 28.25 25.21 13.00
N SER A 120 29.43 24.86 12.47
CA SER A 120 30.51 24.13 13.16
C SER A 120 31.72 24.03 12.22
N GLU A 121 32.55 25.06 12.21
CA GLU A 121 33.97 24.96 11.82
C GLU A 121 34.81 25.60 12.92
#